data_AF-A0A3M4VRJ6-F1
#
_entry.id   AF-A0A3M4VRJ6-F1
#
_cell.length_a   1.000
_cell.length_b   1.000
_cell.length_c   1.000
_cell.angle_alpha   90.00
_cell.angle_beta   90.00
_cell.angle_gamma   90.00
#
_symmetry.space_group_name_H-M   'P 1'
#
loop_
_entity.id
_entity.type
_entity.pdbx_description
1 polymer ?
#
loop_
_entity_poly.entity_id
_entity_poly.type
_entity_poly.pdbx_seq_one_letter_code
_entity_poly.pdbx_strand_id
1 'polypeptide(L)' 'MGDYHNPKVRLPGAGGAPEIAGSAKSVLIILKQSARSFVNKLDFVTSVGHGEGGDSRKRLGLPGAGPV' A
#
# COMPACT_ATOMS: atom_id res chain seq x y z
N MET A 1 7.90 -8.67 6.43
CA MET A 1 8.85 -7.61 6.77
C MET A 1 10.25 -8.14 6.57
N GLY A 2 11.14 -7.34 5.99
CA GLY A 2 12.43 -7.74 5.42
C GLY A 2 12.31 -8.20 3.97
N ASP A 3 13.34 -8.91 3.50
CA ASP A 3 13.39 -9.48 2.15
C ASP A 3 12.14 -10.31 1.83
N TYR A 4 11.63 -10.18 0.61
CA TYR A 4 10.36 -10.83 0.24
C TYR A 4 10.50 -12.36 0.15
N HIS A 5 11.63 -12.85 -0.36
CA HIS A 5 11.89 -14.28 -0.56
C HIS A 5 12.34 -14.97 0.73
N ASN A 6 12.99 -14.23 1.64
CA ASN A 6 13.39 -14.70 2.96
C ASN A 6 13.06 -13.67 4.07
N PRO A 7 11.77 -13.52 4.43
CA PRO A 7 11.34 -12.47 5.34
C PRO A 7 11.69 -12.78 6.79
N LYS A 8 12.09 -11.74 7.53
CA LYS A 8 12.25 -11.82 9.00
C LYS A 8 10.92 -12.12 9.70
N VAL A 9 9.83 -11.56 9.17
CA VAL A 9 8.46 -11.79 9.68
C VAL A 9 7.52 -11.97 8.51
N ARG A 10 6.80 -13.10 8.46
CA ARG A 10 5.74 -13.38 7.47
C ARG A 10 4.39 -12.98 8.04
N LEU A 11 3.69 -12.09 7.34
CA LEU A 11 2.30 -11.71 7.64
C LEU A 11 1.34 -12.51 6.73
N PRO A 12 0.02 -12.50 7.02
CA PRO A 12 -0.98 -13.28 6.26
C PRO A 12 -1.02 -13.01 4.75
N GLY A 13 -0.52 -11.85 4.29
CA GLY A 13 -0.52 -11.47 2.88
C GLY A 13 -1.49 -10.31 2.60
N ALA A 14 -1.71 -10.03 1.31
CA ALA A 14 -2.46 -8.85 0.87
C ALA A 14 -3.99 -8.98 1.03
N GLY A 15 -4.51 -10.21 0.96
CA GLY A 15 -5.97 -10.43 0.89
C GLY A 15 -6.59 -9.68 -0.28
N GLY A 16 -7.80 -9.15 -0.10
CA GLY A 16 -8.50 -8.31 -1.09
C GLY A 16 -8.18 -6.80 -1.00
N ALA A 17 -7.22 -6.41 -0.17
CA ALA A 17 -6.85 -5.01 -0.02
C ALA A 17 -6.26 -4.36 -1.29
N PRO A 18 -5.54 -5.07 -2.19
CA PRO A 18 -5.06 -4.49 -3.45
C PRO A 18 -6.21 -4.04 -4.35
N GLU A 19 -7.26 -4.86 -4.47
CA GLU A 19 -8.43 -4.58 -5.30
C GLU A 19 -9.20 -3.38 -4.77
N ILE A 20 -9.38 -3.29 -3.44
CA ILE A 20 -9.99 -2.13 -2.77
C ILE A 20 -9.17 -0.88 -3.04
N ALA A 21 -7.85 -0.92 -2.82
CA ALA A 21 -6.97 0.24 -2.99
C ALA A 21 -6.85 0.71 -4.45
N GLY A 22 -6.96 -0.23 -5.39
CA GLY A 22 -6.94 0.05 -6.82
C GLY A 22 -8.27 0.56 -7.36
N SER A 23 -9.40 0.05 -6.88
CA SER A 23 -10.70 0.23 -7.54
C SER A 23 -11.67 1.18 -6.83
N ALA A 24 -11.48 1.41 -5.53
CA ALA A 24 -12.37 2.29 -4.78
C ALA A 24 -12.23 3.74 -5.23
N LYS A 25 -13.33 4.50 -5.16
CA LYS A 25 -13.34 5.94 -5.45
C LYS A 25 -12.38 6.72 -4.53
N SER A 26 -12.32 6.34 -3.26
CA SER A 26 -11.46 6.90 -2.21
C SER A 26 -11.14 5.82 -1.18
N VAL A 27 -9.97 5.89 -0.56
CA VAL A 27 -9.49 4.91 0.41
C VAL A 27 -9.13 5.63 1.71
N LEU A 28 -9.52 5.09 2.87
CA LEU A 28 -9.04 5.56 4.16
C LEU A 28 -8.16 4.46 4.78
N ILE A 29 -6.93 4.82 5.19
CA ILE A 29 -6.00 3.89 5.83
C ILE A 29 -5.98 4.18 7.33
N ILE A 30 -6.35 3.17 8.12
CA ILE A 30 -6.28 3.24 9.58
C ILE A 30 -5.11 2.38 10.04
N LEU A 31 -4.18 2.99 10.78
CA LEU A 31 -3.07 2.29 11.40
C LEU A 31 -2.83 2.81 12.82
N LYS A 32 -2.27 1.96 13.68
CA LYS A 32 -1.67 2.43 14.94
C LYS A 32 -0.38 3.16 14.60
N GLN A 33 -0.32 4.46 14.84
CA GLN A 33 0.84 5.27 14.53
C GLN A 33 2.03 4.91 15.45
N SER A 34 3.17 4.60 14.84
CA SER A 34 4.44 4.31 15.51
C SER A 34 5.58 4.41 14.49
N ALA A 35 6.83 4.56 14.95
CA ALA A 35 7.99 4.52 14.07
C ALA A 35 8.16 3.19 13.31
N ARG A 36 7.54 2.10 13.79
CA ARG A 36 7.56 0.79 13.12
C ARG A 36 6.49 0.64 12.04
N SER A 37 5.44 1.46 12.07
CA SER A 37 4.31 1.41 11.14
C SER A 37 4.30 2.57 10.14
N PHE A 38 4.87 3.71 10.50
CA PHE A 38 5.00 4.90 9.63
C PHE A 38 6.47 5.11 9.25
N VAL A 39 6.93 4.33 8.27
CA VAL A 39 8.32 4.28 7.81
C VAL A 39 8.50 5.07 6.51
N ASN A 40 9.72 5.54 6.24
CA ASN A 40 10.03 6.26 4.99
C ASN A 40 9.91 5.38 3.74
N LYS A 41 10.22 4.08 3.87
CA LYS A 41 10.16 3.11 2.78
C LYS A 41 9.59 1.79 3.28
N LEU A 42 8.58 1.27 2.57
CA LEU A 42 8.00 -0.04 2.83
C LEU A 42 8.93 -1.13 2.28
N ASP A 43 8.99 -2.27 2.97
CA ASP A 43 9.69 -3.46 2.47
C ASP A 43 9.03 -4.01 1.19
N PHE A 44 7.71 -3.93 1.12
CA PHE A 44 6.90 -4.33 -0.02
C PHE A 44 5.56 -3.58 -0.01
N VAL A 45 5.01 -3.35 -1.20
CA VAL A 45 3.70 -2.72 -1.38
C VAL A 45 2.69 -3.82 -1.66
N THR A 46 1.79 -4.11 -0.71
CA THR A 46 0.65 -5.00 -0.96
C THR A 46 -0.49 -4.26 -1.64
N SER A 47 -0.79 -3.05 -1.18
CA SER A 47 -1.88 -2.21 -1.69
C SER A 47 -1.33 -0.85 -2.10
N VAL A 48 -1.55 -0.44 -3.34
CA VAL A 48 -0.96 0.79 -3.88
C VAL A 48 -1.69 2.03 -3.35
N GLY A 49 -0.95 2.93 -2.70
CA GLY A 49 -1.40 4.27 -2.33
C GLY A 49 -1.30 5.25 -3.50
N HIS A 50 -0.57 6.36 -3.32
CA HIS A 50 -0.28 7.31 -4.41
C HIS A 50 0.90 6.89 -5.32
N GLY A 51 1.48 5.70 -5.10
CA GLY A 51 2.65 5.23 -5.84
C GLY A 51 3.85 6.15 -5.63
N GLU A 52 4.42 6.66 -6.73
CA GLU A 52 5.53 7.62 -6.71
C GLU A 52 5.07 9.07 -6.52
N GLY A 53 3.76 9.31 -6.32
CA GLY A 53 3.16 10.64 -6.32
C GLY A 53 2.80 11.11 -7.73
N GLY A 54 2.34 12.36 -7.84
CA GLY A 54 1.91 12.96 -9.11
C GLY A 54 0.82 12.14 -9.81
N ASP A 55 1.04 11.82 -11.08
CA ASP A 55 0.16 11.04 -11.95
C ASP A 55 0.42 9.52 -11.89
N SER A 56 1.21 9.03 -10.94
CA SER A 56 1.60 7.60 -10.83
C SER A 56 0.39 6.65 -10.85
N ARG A 57 -0.68 6.96 -10.11
CA ARG A 57 -1.93 6.14 -10.14
C ARG A 57 -2.53 6.04 -11.54
N LYS A 58 -2.56 7.16 -12.28
CA LYS A 58 -3.08 7.22 -13.65
C LYS A 58 -2.22 6.38 -14.59
N ARG A 59 -0.88 6.48 -14.50
CA ARG A 59 0.04 5.65 -15.30
C ARG A 59 -0.13 4.16 -15.03
N LEU A 60 -0.40 3.80 -13.78
CA LEU A 60 -0.66 2.42 -13.36
C LEU A 60 -2.10 1.94 -13.69
N GLY A 61 -2.93 2.78 -14.30
CA GLY A 61 -4.32 2.43 -14.62
C GLY A 61 -5.21 2.27 -13.40
N LEU A 62 -4.83 2.82 -12.24
CA LEU A 62 -5.59 2.71 -11.00
C LEU A 62 -6.66 3.81 -10.94
N PRO A 63 -7.96 3.48 -11.00
CA PRO A 63 -9.03 4.46 -10.85
C PRO A 63 -9.10 5.03 -9.43
N GLY A 64 -9.96 6.03 -9.25
CA GLY A 64 -10.19 6.70 -7.97
C GLY A 64 -9.04 7.62 -7.51
N ALA A 65 -9.27 8.34 -6.41
CA ALA A 65 -8.33 9.32 -5.87
C ALA A 65 -7.20 8.69 -5.04
N GLY A 66 -7.37 7.45 -4.58
CA GLY A 66 -6.47 6.80 -3.64
C GLY A 66 -6.72 7.20 -2.18
N PRO A 67 -5.71 7.06 -1.29
CA PRO A 67 -5.79 7.42 0.12
C PRO A 67 -6.09 8.91 0.37
N VAL A 68 -6.81 9.21 1.46
CA VAL A 68 -7.08 10.57 1.97
C VAL A 68 -6.67 10.75 3.42
#